data_AF-E6WKG0-F1
#
_entry.id   AF-E6WKG0-F1
#
_cell.length_a   1.000
_cell.length_b   1.000
_cell.length_c   1.000
_cell.angle_alpha   90.00
_cell.angle_beta   90.00
_cell.angle_gamma   90.00
#
_symmetry.space_group_name_H-M   'P 1'
#
loop_
_entity.id
_entity.type
_entity.pdbx_description
1 polymer ?
#
loop_
_entity_poly.entity_id
_entity_poly.type
_entity_poly.pdbx_seq_one_letter_code
_entity_poly.pdbx_strand_id
1 'polypeptide(L)'
;MSSQEHELSSKIVDMVDWQKNLLKSLEEVLPHKAYINYVNLLDYVCENKFKTYYPIVTLREASQCENDKELLELVLFFCGSTSNFFRITYCYYNEDDTEEPISAEGYFNALIKDEVPRGLNSGRHIEGFDKSYISFYCNLNLKCKTQTL
;
A
#
# COMPACT_ATOMS: atom_id res chain seq x y z
N MET A 1 14.93 -21.88 -9.07
CA MET A 1 13.69 -21.45 -8.40
C MET A 1 13.18 -22.59 -7.55
N SER A 2 12.88 -22.34 -6.28
CA SER A 2 12.32 -23.34 -5.38
C SER A 2 10.81 -23.55 -5.61
N SER A 3 10.26 -24.67 -5.15
CA SER A 3 8.81 -24.93 -5.23
C SER A 3 7.97 -23.85 -4.52
N GLN A 4 8.51 -23.26 -3.45
CA GLN A 4 7.86 -22.20 -2.68
C GLN A 4 7.80 -20.87 -3.45
N GLU A 5 8.86 -20.54 -4.18
CA GLU A 5 8.89 -19.33 -5.04
C GLU A 5 7.90 -19.45 -6.20
N HIS A 6 7.74 -20.65 -6.76
CA HIS A 6 6.77 -20.92 -7.82
C HIS A 6 5.33 -20.76 -7.32
N GLU A 7 5.01 -21.31 -6.15
CA GLU A 7 3.68 -21.20 -5.52
C GLU A 7 3.31 -19.75 -5.21
N LEU A 8 4.24 -19.00 -4.60
CA LEU A 8 4.05 -17.58 -4.30
C LEU A 8 3.83 -16.74 -5.57
N SER A 9 4.66 -16.97 -6.59
CA SER A 9 4.53 -16.31 -7.90
C SER A 9 3.16 -16.55 -8.52
N SER A 10 2.71 -17.81 -8.59
CA SER A 10 1.41 -18.15 -9.16
C SER A 10 0.28 -17.45 -8.41
N LYS A 11 0.33 -17.49 -7.08
CA LYS A 11 -0.67 -16.87 -6.23
C LYS A 11 -0.77 -15.36 -6.42
N ILE A 12 0.37 -14.67 -6.57
CA ILE A 12 0.38 -13.23 -6.78
C ILE A 12 -0.23 -12.87 -8.15
N VAL A 13 0.04 -13.66 -9.18
CA VAL A 13 -0.59 -13.49 -10.50
C VAL A 13 -2.12 -13.62 -10.38
N ASP A 14 -2.61 -14.68 -9.72
CA ASP A 14 -4.06 -14.88 -9.52
C ASP A 14 -4.71 -13.74 -8.73
N MET A 15 -4.00 -13.23 -7.71
CA MET A 15 -4.45 -12.07 -6.93
C MET A 15 -4.55 -10.82 -7.80
N VAL A 16 -3.54 -10.54 -8.63
CA VAL A 16 -3.53 -9.39 -9.54
C VAL A 16 -4.66 -9.49 -10.57
N ASP A 17 -4.85 -10.65 -11.19
CA ASP A 17 -5.90 -10.86 -12.18
C ASP A 17 -7.29 -10.64 -11.57
N TRP A 18 -7.49 -11.08 -10.33
CA TRP A 18 -8.73 -10.80 -9.60
C TRP A 18 -8.94 -9.30 -9.37
N GLN A 19 -7.89 -8.54 -9.00
CA GLN A 19 -7.99 -7.08 -8.84
C GLN A 19 -8.30 -6.38 -10.17
N LYS A 20 -7.69 -6.81 -11.28
CA LYS A 20 -7.97 -6.26 -12.62
C LYS A 20 -9.42 -6.48 -13.03
N ASN A 21 -9.99 -7.65 -12.73
CA ASN A 21 -11.40 -7.93 -12.97
C ASN A 21 -12.32 -7.03 -12.10
N LEU A 22 -11.95 -6.79 -10.84
CA LEU A 22 -12.66 -5.84 -9.99
C LEU A 22 -12.61 -4.42 -10.56
N LEU A 23 -11.44 -3.94 -10.96
CA LEU A 23 -11.27 -2.60 -11.56
C LEU A 23 -12.07 -2.44 -12.86
N LYS A 24 -12.11 -3.48 -13.70
CA LYS A 24 -12.89 -3.45 -14.95
C LYS A 24 -14.39 -3.20 -14.70
N SER A 25 -14.93 -3.71 -13.58
CA SER A 25 -16.32 -3.43 -13.19
C SER A 25 -16.57 -1.98 -12.74
N LEU A 26 -15.50 -1.20 -12.52
CA LEU A 26 -15.53 0.19 -12.07
C LEU A 26 -15.06 1.18 -13.15
N GLU A 27 -14.68 0.68 -14.34
CA GLU A 27 -14.04 1.47 -15.40
C GLU A 27 -14.89 2.67 -15.85
N GLU A 28 -16.22 2.52 -15.90
CA GLU A 28 -17.14 3.59 -16.30
C GLU A 28 -17.33 4.69 -15.24
N VAL A 29 -16.97 4.42 -13.99
CA VAL A 29 -17.18 5.33 -12.85
C VAL A 29 -15.88 6.01 -12.42
N LEU A 30 -14.74 5.36 -12.65
CA LEU A 30 -13.44 5.88 -12.27
C LEU A 30 -12.96 6.94 -13.28
N PRO A 31 -12.35 8.04 -12.82
CA PRO A 31 -11.60 8.92 -13.70
C PRO A 31 -10.51 8.13 -14.45
N HIS A 32 -10.39 8.36 -15.76
CA HIS A 32 -9.47 7.60 -16.62
C HIS A 32 -8.02 7.58 -16.10
N LYS A 33 -7.54 8.73 -15.60
CA LYS A 33 -6.20 8.83 -14.98
C LYS A 33 -6.07 7.87 -13.79
N ALA A 34 -7.02 7.91 -12.85
CA ALA A 34 -7.02 7.03 -11.68
C ALA A 34 -7.02 5.56 -12.09
N TYR A 35 -7.85 5.18 -13.07
CA TYR A 35 -7.87 3.82 -13.62
C TYR A 35 -6.48 3.38 -14.12
N ILE A 36 -5.78 4.22 -14.87
CA ILE A 36 -4.40 3.95 -15.32
C ILE A 36 -3.46 3.76 -14.12
N ASN A 37 -3.53 4.64 -13.11
CA ASN A 37 -2.68 4.53 -11.92
C ASN A 37 -2.92 3.19 -11.18
N TYR A 38 -4.18 2.74 -11.06
CA TYR A 38 -4.51 1.45 -10.47
C TYR A 38 -3.90 0.28 -11.26
N VAL A 39 -4.04 0.30 -12.60
CA VAL A 39 -3.50 -0.74 -13.48
C VAL A 39 -1.97 -0.78 -13.42
N ASN A 40 -1.30 0.37 -13.48
CA ASN A 40 0.15 0.46 -13.40
C ASN A 40 0.70 -0.20 -12.13
N LEU A 41 0.06 0.04 -10.97
CA LEU A 41 0.49 -0.59 -9.72
C LEU A 41 0.31 -2.12 -9.75
N LEU A 42 -0.80 -2.61 -10.30
CA LEU A 42 -1.05 -4.04 -10.43
C LEU A 42 -0.07 -4.73 -11.39
N ASP A 43 0.26 -4.08 -12.51
CA ASP A 43 1.27 -4.56 -13.46
C ASP A 43 2.64 -4.63 -12.80
N TYR A 44 3.04 -3.59 -12.07
CA TYR A 44 4.29 -3.61 -11.30
C TYR A 44 4.35 -4.77 -10.31
N VAL A 45 3.26 -5.02 -9.56
CA VAL A 45 3.21 -6.15 -8.61
C VAL A 45 3.35 -7.48 -9.35
N CYS A 46 2.70 -7.64 -10.50
CA CYS A 46 2.78 -8.87 -11.31
C CYS A 46 4.20 -9.12 -11.85
N GLU A 47 4.86 -8.06 -12.33
CA GLU A 47 6.26 -8.11 -12.79
C GLU A 47 7.23 -8.42 -11.64
N ASN A 48 6.89 -7.97 -10.43
CA ASN A 48 7.69 -8.13 -9.21
C ASN A 48 7.11 -9.16 -8.23
N LYS A 49 6.51 -10.25 -8.74
CA LYS A 49 5.80 -11.31 -7.99
C LYS A 49 6.57 -12.09 -6.92
N PHE A 50 7.80 -11.70 -6.61
CA PHE A 50 8.57 -12.24 -5.48
C PHE A 50 8.67 -11.25 -4.31
N LYS A 51 8.21 -10.01 -4.50
CA LYS A 51 8.14 -8.98 -3.47
C LYS A 51 6.78 -9.03 -2.78
N THR A 52 6.79 -8.81 -1.47
CA THR A 52 5.56 -8.70 -0.67
C THR A 52 5.49 -7.40 0.12
N TYR A 53 6.59 -6.65 0.19
CA TYR A 53 6.71 -5.37 0.88
C TYR A 53 6.94 -4.26 -0.15
N TYR A 54 6.21 -3.16 0.00
CA TYR A 54 6.18 -2.03 -0.92
C TYR A 54 6.23 -0.71 -0.14
N PRO A 55 7.41 -0.07 -0.02
CA PRO A 55 7.55 1.24 0.61
C PRO A 55 6.88 2.33 -0.25
N ILE A 56 6.57 3.49 0.35
CA ILE A 56 5.87 4.60 -0.34
C ILE A 56 6.55 4.99 -1.66
N VAL A 57 7.87 4.99 -1.71
CA VAL A 57 8.65 5.37 -2.91
C VAL A 57 8.37 4.41 -4.05
N THR A 58 8.39 3.10 -3.78
CA THR A 58 8.04 2.08 -4.76
C THR A 58 6.59 2.18 -5.19
N LEU A 59 5.66 2.43 -4.26
CA LEU A 59 4.25 2.61 -4.59
C LEU A 59 4.03 3.83 -5.49
N ARG A 60 4.73 4.94 -5.23
CA ARG A 60 4.67 6.17 -6.03
C ARG A 60 5.21 5.95 -7.44
N GLU A 61 6.38 5.33 -7.55
CA GLU A 61 7.00 5.00 -8.84
C GLU A 61 6.14 4.05 -9.67
N ALA A 62 5.61 2.99 -9.04
CA ALA A 62 4.79 1.97 -9.69
C ALA A 62 3.44 2.52 -10.16
N SER A 63 2.76 3.30 -9.32
CA SER A 63 1.43 3.84 -9.64
C SER A 63 1.51 5.05 -10.57
N GLN A 64 2.60 5.81 -10.56
CA GLN A 64 2.74 7.10 -11.23
C GLN A 64 1.76 8.19 -10.71
N CYS A 65 1.35 8.10 -9.45
CA CYS A 65 0.55 9.16 -8.81
C CYS A 65 1.37 10.47 -8.71
N GLU A 66 0.71 11.61 -8.87
CA GLU A 66 1.39 12.91 -8.86
C GLU A 66 1.73 13.39 -7.44
N ASN A 67 1.01 12.90 -6.44
CA ASN A 67 1.16 13.30 -5.06
C ASN A 67 0.70 12.20 -4.08
N ASP A 68 1.08 12.36 -2.81
CA ASP A 68 0.84 11.33 -1.78
C ASP A 68 -0.63 11.18 -1.40
N LYS A 69 -1.46 12.20 -1.65
CA LYS A 69 -2.91 12.10 -1.45
C LYS A 69 -3.52 11.14 -2.47
N GLU A 70 -3.23 11.33 -3.76
CA GLU A 70 -3.66 10.40 -4.81
C GLU A 70 -3.16 8.98 -4.55
N LEU A 71 -1.90 8.84 -4.13
CA LEU A 71 -1.32 7.56 -3.79
C LEU A 71 -2.03 6.87 -2.62
N LEU A 72 -2.33 7.61 -1.56
CA LEU A 72 -3.02 7.09 -0.40
C LEU A 72 -4.46 6.66 -0.76
N GLU A 73 -5.20 7.46 -1.51
CA GLU A 73 -6.54 7.10 -1.99
C GLU A 73 -6.52 5.81 -2.84
N LEU A 74 -5.54 5.69 -3.74
CA LEU A 74 -5.33 4.50 -4.55
C LEU A 74 -5.02 3.27 -3.71
N VAL A 75 -4.13 3.38 -2.73
CA VAL A 75 -3.76 2.27 -1.85
C VAL A 75 -4.91 1.86 -0.94
N LEU A 76 -5.66 2.83 -0.41
CA LEU A 76 -6.81 2.57 0.46
C LEU A 76 -7.92 1.78 -0.26
N PHE A 77 -8.12 2.02 -1.56
CA PHE A 77 -9.00 1.17 -2.37
C PHE A 77 -8.56 -0.31 -2.30
N PHE A 78 -7.27 -0.57 -2.47
CA PHE A 78 -6.70 -1.92 -2.40
C PHE A 78 -6.69 -2.53 -0.99
N CYS A 79 -6.78 -1.71 0.06
CA CYS A 79 -6.96 -2.16 1.44
C CYS A 79 -8.42 -2.41 1.83
N GLY A 80 -9.37 -1.91 1.02
CA GLY A 80 -10.80 -2.03 1.30
C GLY A 80 -11.28 -3.48 1.35
N SER A 81 -12.39 -3.73 2.06
CA SER A 81 -12.92 -5.08 2.31
C SER A 81 -13.22 -5.88 1.03
N THR A 82 -13.63 -5.20 -0.04
CA THR A 82 -13.83 -5.81 -1.36
C THR A 82 -12.48 -6.27 -1.91
N SER A 83 -11.53 -5.35 -2.09
CA SER A 83 -10.24 -5.64 -2.74
C SER A 83 -9.34 -6.54 -1.89
N ASN A 84 -9.09 -6.13 -0.64
CA ASN A 84 -8.29 -6.83 0.36
C ASN A 84 -6.90 -7.27 -0.15
N PHE A 85 -6.33 -6.53 -1.09
CA PHE A 85 -5.07 -6.81 -1.78
C PHE A 85 -3.84 -6.40 -0.95
N PHE A 86 -3.91 -5.23 -0.32
CA PHE A 86 -2.84 -4.68 0.51
C PHE A 86 -3.24 -4.57 1.98
N ARG A 87 -2.23 -4.63 2.84
CA ARG A 87 -2.28 -4.18 4.22
C ARG A 87 -1.39 -2.94 4.33
N ILE A 88 -2.01 -1.79 4.58
CA ILE A 88 -1.30 -0.55 4.85
C ILE A 88 -0.82 -0.51 6.30
N THR A 89 0.42 -0.07 6.50
CA THR A 89 0.93 0.35 7.80
C THR A 89 1.35 1.79 7.69
N TYR A 90 0.84 2.63 8.59
CA TYR A 90 1.31 4.00 8.75
C TYR A 90 2.56 4.00 9.63
N CYS A 91 3.55 4.82 9.31
CA CYS A 91 4.82 4.86 10.02
C CYS A 91 5.40 6.27 10.08
N TYR A 92 6.36 6.41 10.98
CA TYR A 92 7.35 7.48 10.99
C TYR A 92 8.70 6.87 10.61
N TYR A 93 9.39 7.45 9.62
CA TYR A 93 10.77 7.08 9.32
C TYR A 93 11.72 7.82 10.25
N ASN A 94 12.51 7.10 11.04
CA ASN A 94 13.56 7.70 11.85
C ASN A 94 14.73 8.15 10.95
N GLU A 95 15.64 8.96 11.48
CA GLU A 95 16.83 9.44 10.75
C GLU A 95 17.75 8.32 10.24
N ASP A 96 17.66 7.13 10.83
CA ASP A 96 18.40 5.93 10.42
C ASP A 96 17.62 5.04 9.43
N ASP A 97 16.59 5.60 8.79
CA ASP A 97 15.67 4.93 7.87
C ASP A 97 14.88 3.75 8.49
N THR A 98 14.87 3.63 9.82
CA THR A 98 14.03 2.64 10.50
C THR A 98 12.59 3.11 10.60
N GLU A 99 11.65 2.16 10.48
CA GLU A 99 10.22 2.44 10.55
C GLU A 99 9.70 2.27 11.99
N GLU A 100 9.15 3.32 12.58
CA GLU A 100 8.31 3.21 13.78
C GLU A 100 6.84 3.23 13.35
N PRO A 101 6.11 2.10 13.44
CA PRO A 101 4.69 2.06 13.11
C PRO A 101 3.89 2.99 14.01
N ILE A 102 2.91 3.68 13.43
CA ILE A 102 1.98 4.57 14.14
C ILE A 102 0.53 4.19 13.82
N SER A 103 -0.42 4.63 14.64
CA SER A 103 -1.83 4.41 14.35
C SER A 103 -2.29 5.26 13.15
N ALA A 104 -3.37 4.82 12.47
CA ALA A 104 -4.01 5.62 11.43
C ALA A 104 -4.46 6.99 11.97
N GLU A 105 -5.00 7.03 13.19
CA GLU A 105 -5.35 8.28 13.86
C GLU A 105 -4.12 9.17 14.06
N GLY A 106 -3.00 8.60 14.52
CA GLY A 106 -1.74 9.33 14.69
C GLY A 106 -1.23 9.91 13.37
N TYR A 107 -1.32 9.15 12.28
CA TYR A 107 -0.98 9.61 10.94
C TYR A 107 -1.81 10.82 10.51
N PHE A 108 -3.14 10.73 10.59
CA PHE A 108 -4.01 11.83 10.17
C PHE A 108 -3.94 13.04 11.10
N ASN A 109 -3.83 12.85 12.42
CA ASN A 109 -3.67 13.95 13.36
C ASN A 109 -2.33 14.67 13.17
N ALA A 110 -1.24 13.94 12.91
CA ALA A 110 0.04 14.55 12.54
C ALA A 110 -0.08 15.38 11.25
N LEU A 111 -0.77 14.85 10.22
CA LEU A 111 -0.94 15.55 8.95
C LEU A 111 -1.86 16.78 9.01
N ILE A 112 -2.91 16.74 9.81
CA ILE A 112 -3.96 17.77 9.80
C ILE A 112 -3.78 18.77 10.95
N LYS A 113 -3.40 18.29 12.13
CA LYS A 113 -3.38 19.06 13.38
C LYS A 113 -1.98 19.32 13.92
N ASP A 114 -0.95 18.77 13.27
CA ASP A 114 0.44 18.86 13.73
C ASP A 114 0.66 18.20 15.11
N GLU A 115 -0.17 17.20 15.44
CA GLU A 115 -0.04 16.43 16.68
C GLU A 115 1.04 15.35 16.55
N VAL A 116 2.01 15.34 17.47
CA VAL A 116 3.07 14.34 17.49
C VAL A 116 2.47 12.94 17.73
N PRO A 117 2.59 11.99 16.80
CA PRO A 117 2.02 10.67 16.96
C PRO A 117 2.78 9.88 18.02
N ARG A 118 2.14 8.79 18.49
CA ARG A 118 2.80 7.81 19.37
C ARG A 118 3.23 6.61 18.54
N GLY A 119 4.47 6.18 18.76
CA GLY A 119 4.98 4.93 18.22
C GLY A 119 4.22 3.74 18.82
N LEU A 120 3.81 2.79 17.98
CA LEU A 120 3.09 1.60 18.43
C LEU A 120 4.00 0.63 19.18
N ASN A 121 5.30 0.63 18.91
CA ASN A 121 6.24 -0.24 19.61
C ASN A 121 6.60 0.37 20.97
N SER A 122 6.88 1.67 21.00
CA SER A 122 7.34 2.37 22.21
C SER A 122 6.20 2.82 23.14
N GLY A 123 5.01 3.09 22.59
CA GLY A 123 3.90 3.74 23.29
C GLY A 123 4.15 5.23 23.62
N ARG A 124 5.30 5.76 23.19
CA ARG A 124 5.77 7.13 23.46
C ARG A 124 5.57 8.02 22.24
N HIS A 125 5.53 9.32 22.48
CA HIS A 125 5.59 10.30 21.38
C HIS A 125 6.93 10.16 20.65
N ILE A 126 6.90 10.35 19.33
CA ILE A 126 8.10 10.36 18.50
C ILE A 126 8.99 11.55 18.93
N GLU A 127 10.23 11.25 19.31
CA GLU A 127 11.22 12.28 19.67
C GLU A 127 11.74 12.98 18.41
N GLY A 128 11.93 14.30 18.48
CA GLY A 128 12.43 15.07 17.33
C GLY A 128 11.49 15.08 16.12
N PHE A 129 10.17 14.91 16.35
CA PHE A 129 9.17 14.78 15.29
C PHE A 129 9.27 15.88 14.22
N ASP A 130 9.50 15.44 12.98
CA ASP A 130 9.30 16.23 11.77
C ASP A 130 8.28 15.51 10.88
N LYS A 131 7.20 16.22 10.59
CA LYS A 131 6.10 15.78 9.73
C LYS A 131 6.55 15.28 8.36
N SER A 132 7.69 15.75 7.83
CA SER A 132 8.23 15.31 6.54
C SER A 132 8.59 13.81 6.51
N TYR A 133 8.77 13.19 7.68
CA TYR A 133 9.08 11.77 7.84
C TYR A 133 7.83 10.89 8.08
N ILE A 134 6.64 11.48 8.12
CA ILE A 134 5.38 10.72 8.21
C ILE A 134 5.07 10.07 6.87
N SER A 135 4.80 8.77 6.90
CA SER A 135 4.63 7.98 5.69
C SER A 135 3.78 6.72 5.92
N PHE A 136 3.73 5.87 4.92
CA PHE A 136 3.11 4.55 4.98
C PHE A 136 3.82 3.58 4.03
N TYR A 137 3.66 2.29 4.29
CA TYR A 137 4.04 1.23 3.36
C TYR A 137 2.93 0.19 3.26
N CYS A 138 3.02 -0.67 2.26
CA CYS A 138 2.08 -1.75 2.05
C CYS A 138 2.76 -3.11 2.06
N ASN A 139 2.08 -4.08 2.66
CA ASN A 139 2.38 -5.50 2.45
C ASN A 139 1.26 -6.15 1.65
N LEU A 140 1.61 -7.05 0.72
CA LEU A 140 0.63 -7.89 0.05
C LEU A 140 -0.11 -8.75 1.07
N ASN A 141 -1.43 -8.75 0.99
CA ASN A 141 -2.24 -9.62 1.78
C ASN A 141 -2.33 -10.98 1.08
N LEU A 142 -1.45 -11.91 1.42
CA LEU A 142 -1.48 -13.27 0.87
C LEU A 142 -2.74 -14.07 1.27
N LYS A 143 -3.65 -13.50 2.06
CA LYS A 143 -4.99 -14.06 2.32
C LYS A 143 -6.09 -13.39 1.48
N CYS A 144 -5.70 -12.51 0.54
CA CYS A 144 -6.61 -11.91 -0.43
C CYS A 144 -7.40 -13.02 -1.14
N LYS A 145 -8.70 -12.78 -1.34
CA LYS A 145 -9.54 -13.74 -2.05
C LYS A 145 -9.01 -13.85 -3.48
N THR A 146 -8.78 -15.07 -3.92
CA THR A 146 -8.69 -15.43 -5.33
C THR A 146 -9.97 -16.17 -5.69
N GLN A 147 -10.43 -16.12 -6.94
CA GLN A 147 -11.58 -16.95 -7.34
C GLN A 147 -11.22 -18.42 -7.08
N THR A 148 -12.03 -19.09 -6.25
CA THR A 148 -12.16 -20.54 -6.35
C THR A 148 -13.16 -20.75 -7.48
N LEU A 149 -12.68 -21.24 -8.63
CA LEU A 149 -13.55 -21.76 -9.69
C LEU A 149 -14.38 -22.94 -9.16
#